data_AF-A0A2E8UE47-F1
#
_entry.id   AF-A0A2E8UE47-F1
#
_cell.length_a   1.000
_cell.length_b   1.000
_cell.length_c   1.000
_cell.angle_alpha   90.00
_cell.angle_beta   90.00
_cell.angle_gamma   90.00
#
_symmetry.space_group_name_H-M   'P 1'
#
loop_
_entity.id
_entity.type
_entity.pdbx_description
1 polymer ?
#
loop_
_entity_poly.entity_id
_entity_poly.type
_entity_poly.pdbx_seq_one_letter_code
_entity_poly.pdbx_strand_id
1 'polypeptide(L)'
;MSGVKIKAGTGGGSTELQGPADTSNNTVLKLPSADGSANQLLKTDGSGNLGWATDTGGLFSSYALLEDEKTDTTNGGASTATTWHHRDLNSEVFDPDGIVSLSSNKFTIGPGTFYITWRCPGYRVAGQNSRLYNVSDSSVVKYGTAGLSYTVNTYAITHTFGSARVTISSGTKEYRIDHYTHAAYANGLGENSLGGATSNNIFTQVEIFKEA
;
A
#
# COMPACT_ATOMS: atom_id res chain seq x y z
N MET A 1 -38.26 25.92 8.21
CA MET A 1 -37.41 24.78 7.81
C MET A 1 -38.23 23.54 8.04
N SER A 2 -38.39 22.70 7.01
CA SER A 2 -39.18 21.47 7.06
C SER A 2 -38.28 20.30 7.44
N GLY A 3 -38.35 19.86 8.69
CA GLY A 3 -37.58 18.73 9.19
C GLY A 3 -38.14 18.20 10.50
N VAL A 4 -37.62 17.04 10.93
CA VAL A 4 -38.01 16.40 12.19
C VAL A 4 -37.05 16.87 13.29
N LYS A 5 -37.56 17.66 14.23
CA LYS A 5 -36.76 18.17 15.36
C LYS A 5 -36.58 17.10 16.45
N ILE A 6 -35.33 16.89 16.83
CA ILE A 6 -34.91 16.01 17.91
C ILE A 6 -34.38 16.90 19.04
N LYS A 7 -35.14 16.99 20.14
CA LYS A 7 -34.77 17.80 21.31
C LYS A 7 -33.62 17.16 22.08
N ALA A 8 -32.76 17.98 22.69
CA ALA A 8 -31.76 17.49 23.63
C ALA A 8 -32.43 16.81 24.83
N GLY A 9 -31.91 15.65 25.24
CA GLY A 9 -32.41 14.94 26.43
C GLY A 9 -32.06 15.64 27.74
N THR A 10 -30.96 16.40 27.75
CA THR A 10 -30.54 17.29 28.84
C THR A 10 -29.88 18.53 28.21
N GLY A 11 -30.14 19.73 28.74
CA GLY A 11 -29.74 21.02 28.13
C GLY A 11 -30.81 21.62 27.20
N GLY A 12 -30.63 22.88 26.79
CA GLY A 12 -31.67 23.70 26.12
C GLY A 12 -31.68 23.70 24.58
N GLY A 13 -31.08 22.72 23.91
CA GLY A 13 -30.90 22.69 22.44
C GLY A 13 -31.71 21.63 21.68
N SER A 14 -31.56 21.57 20.35
CA SER A 14 -32.10 20.53 19.47
C SER A 14 -31.25 20.32 18.23
N THR A 15 -31.29 19.12 17.65
CA THR A 15 -30.84 18.85 16.27
C THR A 15 -32.06 18.55 15.38
N GLU A 16 -31.92 18.56 14.05
CA GLU A 16 -33.03 18.34 13.12
C GLU A 16 -32.61 17.45 11.94
N LEU A 17 -33.48 16.51 11.55
CA LEU A 17 -33.35 15.76 10.29
C LEU A 17 -34.04 16.56 9.18
N GLN A 18 -33.24 17.15 8.29
CA GLN A 18 -33.70 18.02 7.21
C GLN A 18 -33.99 17.20 5.93
N GLY A 19 -35.13 17.44 5.29
CA GLY A 19 -35.44 16.86 3.98
C GLY A 19 -34.62 17.49 2.84
N PRO A 20 -34.60 16.88 1.63
CA PRO A 20 -33.87 17.39 0.47
C PRO A 20 -34.32 18.80 0.04
N ALA A 21 -33.41 19.55 -0.61
CA ALA A 21 -33.67 20.92 -1.05
C ALA A 21 -34.67 21.02 -2.23
N ASP A 22 -34.76 19.97 -3.04
CA ASP A 22 -35.74 19.82 -4.12
C ASP A 22 -36.27 18.39 -4.11
N THR A 23 -37.59 18.23 -4.17
CA THR A 23 -38.26 16.93 -4.20
C THR A 23 -39.32 16.95 -5.29
N SER A 24 -38.98 16.42 -6.46
CA SER A 24 -39.95 16.18 -7.54
C SER A 24 -40.92 15.03 -7.23
N ASN A 25 -40.57 14.17 -6.26
CA ASN A 25 -41.39 13.08 -5.73
C ASN A 25 -41.36 13.06 -4.20
N ASN A 26 -42.44 12.60 -3.58
CA ASN A 26 -42.46 12.34 -2.13
C ASN A 26 -41.59 11.12 -1.81
N THR A 27 -40.48 11.32 -1.09
CA THR A 27 -39.62 10.22 -0.64
C THR A 27 -39.84 9.99 0.86
N VAL A 28 -40.38 8.81 1.20
CA VAL A 28 -40.56 8.39 2.60
C VAL A 28 -39.45 7.39 2.95
N LEU A 29 -38.60 7.74 3.92
CA LEU A 29 -37.64 6.81 4.50
C LEU A 29 -38.30 6.03 5.65
N LYS A 30 -38.48 4.72 5.48
CA LYS A 30 -39.08 3.83 6.48
C LYS A 30 -38.00 3.25 7.38
N LEU A 31 -38.05 3.57 8.67
CA LEU A 31 -37.14 3.02 9.68
C LEU A 31 -37.39 1.52 9.92
N PRO A 32 -36.35 0.73 10.24
CA PRO A 32 -36.51 -0.65 10.72
C PRO A 32 -37.30 -0.71 12.03
N SER A 33 -37.90 -1.87 12.34
CA SER A 33 -38.65 -2.10 13.59
C SER A 33 -37.79 -2.33 14.83
N ALA A 34 -36.46 -2.40 14.68
CA ALA A 34 -35.48 -2.59 15.75
C ALA A 34 -34.31 -1.61 15.58
N ASP A 35 -33.51 -1.42 16.62
CA ASP A 35 -32.31 -0.58 16.66
C ASP A 35 -31.04 -1.26 16.12
N GLY A 36 -31.16 -2.50 15.66
CA GLY A 36 -30.07 -3.27 15.06
C GLY A 36 -29.23 -4.02 16.11
N SER A 37 -28.23 -4.73 15.62
CA SER A 37 -27.20 -5.37 16.44
C SER A 37 -25.94 -4.49 16.50
N ALA A 38 -25.04 -4.78 17.43
CA ALA A 38 -23.72 -4.15 17.46
C ALA A 38 -23.00 -4.30 16.11
N ASN A 39 -22.25 -3.26 15.70
CA ASN A 39 -21.52 -3.18 14.43
C ASN A 39 -22.42 -3.27 13.19
N GLN A 40 -23.58 -2.61 13.23
CA GLN A 40 -24.44 -2.44 12.06
C GLN A 40 -24.60 -0.96 11.68
N LEU A 41 -24.80 -0.72 10.39
CA LEU A 41 -25.06 0.58 9.79
C LEU A 41 -26.51 0.64 9.28
N LEU A 42 -27.14 1.80 9.35
CA LEU A 42 -28.43 2.05 8.73
C LEU A 42 -28.24 2.38 7.24
N LYS A 43 -28.79 1.54 6.37
CA LYS A 43 -28.61 1.62 4.92
C LYS A 43 -29.96 1.82 4.21
N THR A 44 -29.97 2.59 3.13
CA THR A 44 -31.12 2.70 2.21
C THR A 44 -31.01 1.69 1.06
N ASP A 45 -32.15 1.17 0.61
CA ASP A 45 -32.29 0.36 -0.60
C ASP A 45 -32.49 1.19 -1.89
N GLY A 46 -32.51 2.53 -1.79
CA GLY A 46 -32.80 3.43 -2.91
C GLY A 46 -34.30 3.55 -3.26
N SER A 47 -35.17 2.82 -2.55
CA SER A 47 -36.63 2.81 -2.72
C SER A 47 -37.37 3.28 -1.46
N GLY A 48 -36.66 3.98 -0.57
CA GLY A 48 -37.22 4.54 0.66
C GLY A 48 -37.31 3.57 1.82
N ASN A 49 -36.85 2.32 1.72
CA ASN A 49 -36.75 1.46 2.89
C ASN A 49 -35.34 1.57 3.49
N LEU A 50 -35.28 1.74 4.81
CA LEU A 50 -34.03 1.67 5.55
C LEU A 50 -33.93 0.29 6.21
N GLY A 51 -32.71 -0.25 6.28
CA GLY A 51 -32.40 -1.56 6.85
C GLY A 51 -31.04 -1.57 7.52
N TRP A 52 -30.85 -2.46 8.48
CA TRP A 52 -29.54 -2.67 9.10
C TRP A 52 -28.67 -3.56 8.21
N ALA A 53 -27.42 -3.15 8.01
CA ALA A 53 -26.40 -3.94 7.34
C ALA A 53 -25.21 -4.11 8.27
N THR A 54 -24.55 -5.27 8.23
CA THR A 54 -23.26 -5.46 8.93
C THR A 54 -22.27 -4.42 8.45
N ASP A 55 -21.62 -3.74 9.39
CA ASP A 55 -20.47 -2.89 9.08
C ASP A 55 -19.29 -3.81 8.76
N THR A 56 -19.01 -3.97 7.47
CA THR A 56 -17.86 -4.79 7.01
C THR A 56 -16.56 -4.00 7.01
N GLY A 57 -16.58 -2.70 7.32
CA GLY A 57 -15.41 -1.83 7.20
C GLY A 57 -14.82 -1.77 5.79
N GLY A 58 -13.59 -1.28 5.70
CA GLY A 58 -12.77 -1.36 4.48
C GLY A 58 -12.06 -2.71 4.36
N LEU A 59 -11.58 -3.06 3.15
CA LEU A 59 -10.81 -4.28 2.92
C LEU A 59 -9.43 -4.27 3.60
N PHE A 60 -8.91 -3.07 3.86
CA PHE A 60 -7.64 -2.85 4.54
C PHE A 60 -7.87 -1.97 5.76
N SER A 61 -7.22 -2.32 6.87
CA SER A 61 -7.27 -1.60 8.13
C SER A 61 -6.12 -0.62 8.31
N SER A 62 -5.01 -0.80 7.57
CA SER A 62 -3.83 0.06 7.66
C SER A 62 -2.97 -0.01 6.39
N TYR A 63 -2.06 0.94 6.23
CA TYR A 63 -1.15 1.08 5.09
C TYR A 63 0.21 1.61 5.52
N ALA A 64 1.27 1.05 4.94
CA ALA A 64 2.63 1.58 5.07
C ALA A 64 3.34 1.65 3.71
N LEU A 65 4.25 2.62 3.58
CA LEU A 65 5.05 2.89 2.38
C LEU A 65 6.53 2.96 2.74
N LEU A 66 7.33 2.10 2.13
CA LEU A 66 8.78 2.07 2.28
C LEU A 66 9.46 2.37 0.95
N GLU A 67 10.52 3.18 0.99
CA GLU A 67 11.20 3.65 -0.22
C GLU A 67 12.73 3.55 -0.11
N ASP A 68 13.36 3.38 -1.28
CA ASP A 68 14.76 3.68 -1.55
C ASP A 68 14.84 5.13 -2.03
N GLU A 69 14.97 6.05 -1.08
CA GLU A 69 15.13 7.47 -1.33
C GLU A 69 16.59 7.85 -1.37
N LYS A 70 17.04 8.44 -2.48
CA LYS A 70 18.38 9.01 -2.55
C LYS A 70 18.33 10.37 -3.20
N THR A 71 19.21 11.28 -2.77
CA THR A 71 19.33 12.62 -3.35
C THR A 71 19.63 12.57 -4.85
N ASP A 72 19.32 13.66 -5.55
CA ASP A 72 19.42 13.77 -7.01
C ASP A 72 20.70 13.20 -7.62
N THR A 73 21.86 13.44 -7.01
CA THR A 73 23.17 13.03 -7.55
C THR A 73 23.57 11.59 -7.21
N THR A 74 22.64 10.78 -6.69
CA THR A 74 22.96 9.46 -6.15
C THR A 74 22.19 8.36 -6.89
N ASN A 75 22.95 7.42 -7.45
CA ASN A 75 22.40 6.26 -8.15
C ASN A 75 21.80 5.22 -7.20
N GLY A 76 20.92 4.38 -7.74
CA GLY A 76 20.23 3.31 -7.02
C GLY A 76 21.13 2.15 -6.59
N GLY A 77 22.39 2.13 -7.03
CA GLY A 77 23.41 1.16 -6.61
C GLY A 77 24.00 0.35 -7.78
N ALA A 78 25.13 -0.32 -7.51
CA ALA A 78 25.78 -1.18 -8.49
C ALA A 78 25.11 -2.55 -8.58
N SER A 79 25.02 -3.09 -9.79
CA SER A 79 24.67 -4.50 -10.00
C SER A 79 25.91 -5.31 -10.36
N THR A 80 25.86 -6.61 -10.07
CA THR A 80 26.80 -7.62 -10.57
C THR A 80 26.03 -8.67 -11.37
N ALA A 81 26.72 -9.31 -12.30
CA ALA A 81 26.11 -10.23 -13.25
C ALA A 81 25.65 -11.53 -12.57
N THR A 82 24.49 -12.01 -12.97
CA THR A 82 23.94 -13.33 -12.63
C THR A 82 23.77 -13.62 -11.14
N THR A 83 23.46 -12.61 -10.33
CA THR A 83 23.23 -12.77 -8.88
C THR A 83 22.03 -11.97 -8.39
N TRP A 84 21.58 -12.30 -7.17
CA TRP A 84 20.56 -11.57 -6.43
C TRP A 84 21.21 -10.49 -5.57
N HIS A 85 20.75 -9.25 -5.73
CA HIS A 85 21.12 -8.10 -4.92
C HIS A 85 20.02 -7.80 -3.91
N HIS A 86 20.38 -7.35 -2.72
CA HIS A 86 19.40 -6.76 -1.81
C HIS A 86 19.11 -5.34 -2.29
N ARG A 87 17.84 -4.99 -2.45
CA ARG A 87 17.44 -3.62 -2.74
C ARG A 87 17.57 -2.78 -1.49
N ASP A 88 18.05 -1.55 -1.66
CA ASP A 88 17.98 -0.58 -0.58
C ASP A 88 16.52 -0.25 -0.26
N LEU A 89 16.25 -0.05 1.02
CA LEU A 89 15.02 0.53 1.57
C LEU A 89 15.48 1.31 2.81
N ASN A 90 15.39 2.63 2.73
CA ASN A 90 16.02 3.53 3.71
C ASN A 90 15.05 4.57 4.30
N SER A 91 13.83 4.65 3.77
CA SER A 91 12.79 5.57 4.23
C SER A 91 11.51 4.81 4.54
N GLU A 92 10.97 5.05 5.73
CA GLU A 92 9.58 4.73 6.08
C GLU A 92 8.77 6.01 5.90
N VAL A 93 8.19 6.15 4.72
CA VAL A 93 7.54 7.40 4.28
C VAL A 93 6.19 7.57 4.94
N PHE A 94 5.50 6.45 5.16
CA PHE A 94 4.17 6.43 5.75
C PHE A 94 4.00 5.14 6.56
N ASP A 95 3.63 5.25 7.83
CA ASP A 95 3.17 4.14 8.68
C ASP A 95 2.44 4.71 9.92
N PRO A 96 1.22 5.25 9.78
CA PRO A 96 0.52 5.93 10.86
C PRO A 96 0.17 5.00 12.04
N ASP A 97 0.09 3.70 11.79
CA ASP A 97 -0.33 2.69 12.77
C ASP A 97 0.83 1.82 13.28
N GLY A 98 2.07 2.06 12.82
CA GLY A 98 3.25 1.30 13.23
C GLY A 98 3.18 -0.18 12.85
N ILE A 99 2.65 -0.51 11.67
CA ILE A 99 2.51 -1.89 11.20
C ILE A 99 3.82 -2.49 10.69
N VAL A 100 4.83 -1.67 10.42
CA VAL A 100 6.14 -2.08 9.93
C VAL A 100 7.26 -1.36 10.68
N SER A 101 8.45 -1.92 10.62
CA SER A 101 9.67 -1.23 11.02
C SER A 101 10.76 -1.51 10.01
N LEU A 102 11.59 -0.50 9.72
CA LEU A 102 12.63 -0.56 8.70
C LEU A 102 14.03 -0.50 9.32
N SER A 103 14.88 -1.47 8.97
CA SER A 103 16.31 -1.45 9.33
C SER A 103 17.15 -2.22 8.32
N SER A 104 18.31 -1.65 7.95
CA SER A 104 19.32 -2.31 7.11
C SER A 104 18.74 -2.93 5.82
N ASN A 105 17.91 -2.18 5.10
CA ASN A 105 17.24 -2.60 3.86
C ASN A 105 16.24 -3.75 4.01
N LYS A 106 15.75 -3.97 5.23
CA LYS A 106 14.78 -5.01 5.55
C LYS A 106 13.66 -4.45 6.38
N PHE A 107 12.47 -4.97 6.17
CA PHE A 107 11.29 -4.53 6.87
C PHE A 107 10.71 -5.67 7.70
N THR A 108 10.34 -5.35 8.94
CA THR A 108 9.82 -6.32 9.90
C THR A 108 8.35 -6.02 10.18
N ILE A 109 7.50 -7.02 9.98
CA ILE A 109 6.05 -6.92 10.21
C ILE A 109 5.61 -7.95 11.25
N GLY A 110 4.63 -7.57 12.07
CA GLY A 110 4.05 -8.41 13.13
C GLY A 110 2.95 -9.36 12.63
N PRO A 111 2.18 -9.96 13.54
CA PRO A 111 1.07 -10.84 13.18
C PRO A 111 -0.02 -10.12 12.39
N GLY A 112 -0.61 -10.83 11.44
CA GLY A 112 -1.67 -10.31 10.57
C GLY A 112 -1.61 -10.89 9.17
N THR A 113 -2.58 -10.50 8.34
CA THR A 113 -2.56 -10.76 6.90
C THR A 113 -2.29 -9.45 6.17
N PHE A 114 -1.35 -9.48 5.24
CA PHE A 114 -0.89 -8.30 4.52
C PHE A 114 -0.88 -8.56 3.02
N TYR A 115 -1.32 -7.59 2.25
CA TYR A 115 -1.05 -7.51 0.83
C TYR A 115 0.15 -6.58 0.61
N ILE A 116 1.22 -7.12 0.04
CA ILE A 116 2.48 -6.41 -0.18
C ILE A 116 2.68 -6.28 -1.68
N THR A 117 2.92 -5.06 -2.16
CA THR A 117 3.36 -4.80 -3.53
C THR A 117 4.75 -4.20 -3.52
N TRP A 118 5.50 -4.39 -4.60
CA TRP A 118 6.79 -3.74 -4.76
C TRP A 118 7.11 -3.46 -6.22
N ARG A 119 8.00 -2.50 -6.43
CA ARG A 119 8.66 -2.24 -7.71
C ARG A 119 10.13 -1.98 -7.48
N CYS A 120 10.99 -2.38 -8.42
CA CYS A 120 12.37 -1.88 -8.47
C CYS A 120 12.86 -1.68 -9.91
N PRO A 121 13.69 -0.65 -10.15
CA PRO A 121 14.28 -0.37 -11.44
C PRO A 121 15.56 -1.17 -11.64
N GLY A 122 15.82 -1.52 -12.89
CA GLY A 122 17.12 -1.98 -13.37
C GLY A 122 17.54 -1.21 -14.60
N TYR A 123 18.76 -0.69 -14.58
CA TYR A 123 19.34 0.14 -15.63
C TYR A 123 20.48 -0.60 -16.32
N ARG A 124 20.35 -0.87 -17.63
CA ARG A 124 21.39 -1.56 -18.42
C ARG A 124 21.82 -2.91 -17.84
N VAL A 125 20.91 -3.64 -17.20
CA VAL A 125 21.19 -4.94 -16.53
C VAL A 125 20.82 -6.17 -17.35
N ALA A 126 20.51 -6.00 -18.65
CA ALA A 126 19.98 -7.06 -19.51
C ALA A 126 18.68 -7.66 -18.93
N GLY A 127 18.62 -8.97 -18.75
CA GLY A 127 17.49 -9.62 -18.09
C GLY A 127 17.50 -9.32 -16.59
N GLN A 128 16.32 -9.09 -16.02
CA GLN A 128 16.14 -8.85 -14.60
C GLN A 128 14.86 -9.45 -14.04
N ASN A 129 14.83 -9.68 -12.73
CA ASN A 129 13.62 -10.04 -11.99
C ASN A 129 13.77 -9.65 -10.51
N SER A 130 12.67 -9.41 -9.81
CA SER A 130 12.66 -9.18 -8.36
C SER A 130 12.00 -10.32 -7.60
N ARG A 131 12.12 -10.30 -6.28
CA ARG A 131 11.33 -11.16 -5.40
C ARG A 131 11.14 -10.52 -4.03
N LEU A 132 10.02 -10.87 -3.41
CA LEU A 132 9.86 -10.75 -1.96
C LEU A 132 10.52 -11.97 -1.31
N TYR A 133 11.52 -11.72 -0.47
CA TYR A 133 12.24 -12.75 0.27
C TYR A 133 11.95 -12.65 1.76
N ASN A 134 11.54 -13.75 2.38
CA ASN A 134 11.36 -13.86 3.82
C ASN A 134 12.72 -14.24 4.43
N VAL A 135 13.33 -13.27 5.10
CA VAL A 135 14.66 -13.40 5.70
C VAL A 135 14.60 -14.31 6.91
N SER A 136 13.57 -14.17 7.74
CA SER A 136 13.38 -15.01 8.93
C SER A 136 13.30 -16.49 8.59
N ASP A 137 12.64 -16.83 7.49
CA ASP A 137 12.42 -18.22 7.07
C ASP A 137 13.36 -18.66 5.94
N SER A 138 14.33 -17.81 5.57
CA SER A 138 15.30 -18.08 4.49
C SER A 138 14.66 -18.60 3.19
N SER A 139 13.52 -18.04 2.80
CA SER A 139 12.71 -18.55 1.69
C SER A 139 12.19 -17.45 0.79
N VAL A 140 12.01 -17.78 -0.50
CA VAL A 140 11.34 -16.91 -1.46
C VAL A 140 9.84 -16.97 -1.22
N VAL A 141 9.20 -15.82 -1.00
CA VAL A 141 7.74 -15.73 -0.91
C VAL A 141 7.13 -15.72 -2.31
N LYS A 142 7.64 -14.83 -3.18
CA LYS A 142 7.09 -14.63 -4.51
C LYS A 142 8.08 -13.92 -5.42
N TYR A 143 8.15 -14.37 -6.67
CA TYR A 143 8.88 -13.67 -7.74
C TYR A 143 8.02 -12.57 -8.37
N GLY A 144 8.66 -11.49 -8.80
CA GLY A 144 8.06 -10.43 -9.58
C GLY A 144 8.00 -10.74 -11.08
N THR A 145 7.65 -9.72 -11.85
CA THR A 145 7.63 -9.76 -13.31
C THR A 145 9.05 -9.72 -13.86
N ALA A 146 9.28 -10.44 -14.97
CA ALA A 146 10.54 -10.33 -15.69
C ALA A 146 10.65 -8.96 -16.39
N GLY A 147 11.84 -8.37 -16.34
CA GLY A 147 12.20 -7.17 -17.12
C GLY A 147 13.37 -7.48 -18.06
N LEU A 148 13.43 -6.81 -19.21
CA LEU A 148 14.51 -7.00 -20.17
C LEU A 148 14.89 -5.66 -20.82
N SER A 149 16.18 -5.33 -20.76
CA SER A 149 16.79 -4.31 -21.61
C SER A 149 17.95 -4.93 -22.39
N TYR A 150 17.69 -5.43 -23.59
CA TYR A 150 18.55 -6.35 -24.35
C TYR A 150 19.99 -5.83 -24.61
N THR A 151 20.21 -4.51 -24.62
CA THR A 151 21.55 -3.95 -24.82
C THR A 151 21.98 -3.10 -23.64
N VAL A 152 23.14 -3.42 -23.07
CA VAL A 152 23.81 -2.61 -22.06
C VAL A 152 24.32 -1.28 -22.62
N ASN A 153 23.96 -0.87 -23.85
CA ASN A 153 24.41 0.36 -24.51
C ASN A 153 23.27 1.37 -24.72
N THR A 154 22.02 0.99 -24.44
CA THR A 154 20.87 1.90 -24.50
C THR A 154 20.57 2.44 -23.10
N TYR A 155 20.41 3.75 -22.98
CA TYR A 155 20.05 4.43 -21.72
C TYR A 155 18.58 4.17 -21.37
N ALA A 156 18.28 2.96 -20.89
CA ALA A 156 16.92 2.55 -20.56
C ALA A 156 16.85 1.92 -19.17
N ILE A 157 15.84 2.36 -18.41
CA ILE A 157 15.40 1.72 -17.18
C ILE A 157 14.21 0.83 -17.53
N THR A 158 14.28 -0.44 -17.13
CA THR A 158 13.10 -1.31 -17.07
C THR A 158 12.79 -1.63 -15.63
N HIS A 159 11.52 -1.92 -15.34
CA HIS A 159 11.06 -2.20 -13.99
C HIS A 159 10.61 -3.64 -13.87
N THR A 160 10.82 -4.21 -12.69
CA THR A 160 10.15 -5.42 -12.23
C THR A 160 9.16 -5.03 -11.13
N PHE A 161 7.98 -5.62 -11.18
CA PHE A 161 6.89 -5.41 -10.23
C PHE A 161 6.53 -6.73 -9.59
N GLY A 162 6.06 -6.72 -8.35
CA GLY A 162 5.51 -7.93 -7.75
C GLY A 162 4.48 -7.63 -6.69
N SER A 163 3.71 -8.66 -6.36
CA SER A 163 2.76 -8.61 -5.27
C SER A 163 2.61 -9.98 -4.62
N ALA A 164 2.39 -9.99 -3.32
CA ALA A 164 2.19 -11.19 -2.53
C ALA A 164 1.24 -10.90 -1.37
N ARG A 165 0.42 -11.89 -1.02
CA ARG A 165 -0.31 -11.91 0.24
C ARG A 165 0.49 -12.76 1.23
N VAL A 166 0.75 -12.25 2.42
CA VAL A 166 1.44 -12.97 3.49
C VAL A 166 0.56 -13.01 4.73
N THR A 167 0.59 -14.14 5.44
CA THR A 167 -0.09 -14.30 6.73
C THR A 167 0.93 -14.73 7.77
N ILE A 168 1.00 -13.97 8.86
CA ILE A 168 1.90 -14.21 9.99
C ILE A 168 1.06 -14.55 11.20
N SER A 169 1.10 -15.80 11.63
CA SER A 169 0.27 -16.29 12.74
C SER A 169 0.75 -15.81 14.11
N SER A 170 2.06 -15.60 14.27
CA SER A 170 2.66 -15.15 15.53
C SER A 170 4.07 -14.57 15.33
N GLY A 171 4.52 -13.78 16.31
CA GLY A 171 5.84 -13.12 16.28
C GLY A 171 5.95 -12.09 15.14
N THR A 172 7.18 -11.75 14.79
CA THR A 172 7.48 -10.90 13.65
C THR A 172 8.20 -11.69 12.57
N LYS A 173 8.11 -11.21 11.33
CA LYS A 173 8.88 -11.73 10.19
C LYS A 173 9.59 -10.56 9.50
N GLU A 174 10.87 -10.79 9.21
CA GLU A 174 11.73 -9.87 8.48
C GLU A 174 11.70 -10.24 7.00
N TYR A 175 11.44 -9.26 6.14
CA TYR A 175 11.40 -9.38 4.70
C TYR A 175 12.34 -8.39 4.04
N ARG A 176 12.70 -8.66 2.78
CA ARG A 176 13.42 -7.73 1.91
C ARG A 176 13.04 -7.95 0.46
N ILE A 177 13.35 -6.96 -0.37
CA ILE A 177 13.25 -7.09 -1.83
C ILE A 177 14.61 -7.47 -2.37
N ASP A 178 14.69 -8.60 -3.07
CA ASP A 178 15.89 -8.97 -3.82
C ASP A 178 15.66 -8.70 -5.32
N HIS A 179 16.73 -8.38 -6.04
CA HIS A 179 16.73 -8.09 -7.47
C HIS A 179 17.84 -8.90 -8.16
N TYR A 180 17.44 -9.82 -9.04
CA TYR A 180 18.33 -10.54 -9.94
C TYR A 180 18.66 -9.70 -11.17
N THR A 181 19.94 -9.59 -11.50
CA THR A 181 20.43 -8.88 -12.68
C THR A 181 21.31 -9.78 -13.52
N HIS A 182 21.13 -9.82 -14.84
CA HIS A 182 21.95 -10.63 -15.73
C HIS A 182 23.31 -9.96 -16.04
N ALA A 183 23.36 -8.63 -16.10
CA ALA A 183 24.59 -7.87 -16.34
C ALA A 183 25.03 -7.02 -15.13
N ALA A 184 26.34 -6.80 -15.02
CA ALA A 184 26.94 -5.91 -14.05
C ALA A 184 27.01 -4.47 -14.60
N TYR A 185 26.66 -3.50 -13.76
CA TYR A 185 26.77 -2.08 -14.11
C TYR A 185 26.89 -1.22 -12.84
N ALA A 186 27.64 -0.12 -12.91
CA ALA A 186 27.95 0.71 -11.74
C ALA A 186 26.71 1.32 -11.04
N ASN A 187 25.66 1.53 -11.81
CA ASN A 187 24.35 2.06 -11.42
C ASN A 187 23.23 1.12 -11.91
N GLY A 188 23.51 -0.17 -12.01
CA GLY A 188 22.58 -1.17 -12.53
C GLY A 188 21.29 -1.31 -11.72
N LEU A 189 21.33 -0.96 -10.43
CA LEU A 189 20.18 -0.97 -9.55
C LEU A 189 19.35 0.33 -9.64
N GLY A 190 19.71 1.27 -10.50
CA GLY A 190 18.92 2.47 -10.76
C GLY A 190 19.81 3.63 -11.18
N GLU A 191 19.40 4.33 -12.24
CA GLU A 191 20.04 5.55 -12.72
C GLU A 191 19.28 6.76 -12.17
N ASN A 192 20.00 7.74 -11.63
CA ASN A 192 19.38 9.00 -11.24
C ASN A 192 18.85 9.74 -12.48
N SER A 193 17.71 10.43 -12.36
CA SER A 193 17.05 11.06 -13.52
C SER A 193 16.70 12.53 -13.35
N LEU A 194 17.01 13.11 -12.19
CA LEU A 194 16.57 14.44 -11.80
C LEU A 194 17.54 15.56 -12.21
N GLY A 195 18.77 15.24 -12.61
CA GLY A 195 19.66 16.15 -13.33
C GLY A 195 20.14 17.37 -12.52
N GLY A 196 20.20 17.26 -11.19
CA GLY A 196 20.65 18.34 -10.29
C GLY A 196 19.55 19.24 -9.72
N ALA A 197 18.29 18.81 -9.78
CA ALA A 197 17.21 19.27 -8.94
C ALA A 197 17.42 18.97 -7.44
N THR A 198 16.53 19.51 -6.59
CA THR A 198 16.55 19.35 -5.13
C THR A 198 15.67 18.20 -4.63
N SER A 199 15.15 17.37 -5.53
CA SER A 199 14.23 16.27 -5.21
C SER A 199 14.97 14.93 -5.04
N ASN A 200 14.33 13.98 -4.34
CA ASN A 200 14.85 12.63 -4.20
C ASN A 200 14.48 11.76 -5.41
N ASN A 201 15.42 10.93 -5.86
CA ASN A 201 15.14 9.80 -6.73
C ASN A 201 14.53 8.66 -5.90
N ILE A 202 13.42 8.10 -6.38
CA ILE A 202 12.76 6.95 -5.75
C ILE A 202 13.00 5.71 -6.59
N PHE A 203 13.87 4.82 -6.11
CA PHE A 203 14.21 3.61 -6.86
C PHE A 203 13.25 2.46 -6.52
N THR A 204 13.45 1.79 -5.39
CA THR A 204 12.57 0.72 -4.90
C THR A 204 11.45 1.31 -4.07
N GLN A 205 10.25 0.77 -4.24
CA GLN A 205 9.10 1.12 -3.40
C GLN A 205 8.41 -0.18 -2.97
N VAL A 206 8.02 -0.24 -1.71
CA VAL A 206 7.23 -1.33 -1.13
C VAL A 206 6.02 -0.74 -0.45
N GLU A 207 4.85 -1.21 -0.84
CA GLU A 207 3.58 -0.85 -0.25
C GLU A 207 3.04 -2.04 0.54
N ILE A 208 2.58 -1.79 1.77
CA ILE A 208 2.13 -2.82 2.69
C ILE A 208 0.74 -2.45 3.18
N PHE A 209 -0.26 -3.23 2.77
CA PHE A 209 -1.64 -3.05 3.19
C PHE A 209 -1.99 -4.13 4.21
N LYS A 210 -2.33 -3.75 5.44
CA LYS A 210 -2.84 -4.69 6.45
C LYS A 210 -4.32 -4.93 6.19
N GLU A 211 -4.71 -6.19 6.06
CA GLU A 211 -6.12 -6.54 5.87
C GLU A 211 -6.92 -6.32 7.18
N ALA A 212 -8.19 -5.97 7.03
CA ALA A 212 -9.11 -5.72 8.14
C ALA A 212 -9.67 -7.00 8.77
#